data_AF-A0A7X5DFG9-F1
#
_entry.id   AF-A0A7X5DFG9-F1
#
_cell.length_a   1.000
_cell.length_b   1.000
_cell.length_c   1.000
_cell.angle_alpha   90.00
_cell.angle_beta   90.00
_cell.angle_gamma   90.00
#
_symmetry.space_group_name_H-M   'P 1'
#
loop_
_entity.id
_entity.type
_entity.pdbx_description
1 polymer ?
#
loop_
_entity_poly.entity_id
_entity_poly.type
_entity_poly.pdbx_seq_one_letter_code
_entity_poly.pdbx_strand_id
1 'polypeptide(L)'
;MAKGRKAVRRKPKANPTGVLVSRAEGYGFVATAEGEYFVPHSAMAGAFDGDLVELAPISRKGASKGDGRAGARAGATGEGAGLPAARVLRVIDRAHDTVVGRYEVAEPFGVVVPADPRIPY
;
A
#
# COMPACT_ATOMS: atom_id res chain seq x y z
N MET A 1 38.85 9.65 -22.36
CA MET A 1 37.88 10.69 -21.94
C MET A 1 36.47 10.10 -21.98
N ALA A 2 35.84 9.83 -20.82
CA ALA A 2 34.48 9.27 -20.78
C ALA A 2 33.44 10.40 -20.74
N LYS A 3 32.56 10.48 -21.75
CA LYS A 3 31.44 11.42 -21.80
C LYS A 3 30.43 11.09 -20.70
N GLY A 4 30.37 11.91 -19.66
CA GLY A 4 29.30 11.87 -18.66
C GLY A 4 27.95 12.17 -19.34
N ARG A 5 27.06 11.19 -19.40
CA ARG A 5 25.69 11.40 -19.87
C ARG A 5 24.98 12.30 -18.85
N LYS A 6 24.64 13.54 -19.24
CA LYS A 6 23.76 14.41 -18.45
C LYS A 6 22.45 13.66 -18.21
N ALA A 7 22.15 13.34 -16.95
CA ALA A 7 20.85 12.80 -16.58
C ALA A 7 19.78 13.88 -16.83
N VAL A 8 18.93 13.65 -17.85
CA VAL A 8 17.74 14.48 -18.04
C VAL A 8 16.84 14.25 -16.82
N ARG A 9 16.44 15.33 -16.15
CA ARG A 9 15.55 15.29 -14.99
C ARG A 9 14.27 14.56 -15.40
N ARG A 10 14.01 13.38 -14.81
CA ARG A 10 12.77 12.63 -15.08
C ARG A 10 11.58 13.52 -14.75
N LYS A 11 10.58 13.55 -15.63
CA LYS A 11 9.31 14.23 -15.35
C LYS A 11 8.73 13.64 -14.06
N PRO A 12 8.24 14.47 -13.13
CA PRO A 12 7.53 13.95 -11.96
C PRO A 12 6.32 13.16 -12.47
N LYS A 13 6.28 11.87 -12.12
CA LYS A 13 5.11 11.02 -12.39
C LYS A 13 4.28 11.03 -11.11
N ALA A 14 3.01 11.41 -11.22
CA ALA A 14 2.07 11.27 -10.12
C ALA A 14 1.97 9.79 -9.75
N ASN A 15 1.92 9.53 -8.45
CA ASN A 15 1.70 8.19 -7.94
C ASN A 15 0.22 7.83 -8.06
N PRO A 16 -0.10 6.55 -8.32
CA PRO A 16 -1.48 6.09 -8.37
C PRO A 16 -2.17 6.29 -7.01
N THR A 17 -3.46 6.58 -7.04
CA THR A 17 -4.29 6.82 -5.85
C THR A 17 -5.62 6.09 -5.99
N GLY A 18 -6.17 5.61 -4.87
CA GLY A 18 -7.44 4.89 -4.88
C GLY A 18 -7.89 4.50 -3.48
N VAL A 19 -9.08 3.90 -3.39
CA VAL A 19 -9.67 3.45 -2.13
C VAL A 19 -9.12 2.09 -1.76
N LEU A 20 -8.66 1.95 -0.52
CA LEU A 20 -8.16 0.70 0.04
C LEU A 20 -9.31 -0.18 0.52
N VAL A 21 -9.29 -1.44 0.12
CA VAL A 21 -10.11 -2.51 0.67
C VAL A 21 -9.20 -3.46 1.42
N SER A 22 -9.32 -3.49 2.75
CA SER A 22 -8.48 -4.34 3.60
C SER A 22 -9.11 -5.72 3.83
N ARG A 23 -8.27 -6.71 4.06
CA ARG A 23 -8.65 -8.07 4.44
C ARG A 23 -8.26 -8.34 5.88
N ALA A 24 -8.93 -9.31 6.51
CA ALA A 24 -8.70 -9.65 7.92
C ALA A 24 -7.28 -10.17 8.18
N GLU A 25 -6.63 -10.73 7.17
CA GLU A 25 -5.23 -11.17 7.23
C GLU A 25 -4.24 -10.00 7.12
N GLY A 26 -4.73 -8.76 7.05
CA GLY A 26 -3.95 -7.54 7.17
C GLY A 26 -3.30 -7.06 5.86
N TYR A 27 -3.57 -7.69 4.72
CA TYR A 27 -3.25 -7.17 3.39
C TYR A 27 -4.48 -6.48 2.77
N GLY A 28 -4.32 -5.84 1.62
CA GLY A 28 -5.45 -5.20 0.93
C GLY A 28 -5.25 -4.99 -0.56
N PHE A 29 -6.31 -4.48 -1.18
CA PHE A 29 -6.35 -4.13 -2.60
C PHE A 29 -6.73 -2.67 -2.76
N VAL A 30 -6.19 -2.02 -3.78
CA VAL A 30 -6.52 -0.63 -4.10
C VAL A 30 -6.89 -0.54 -5.57
N ALA A 31 -8.14 -0.16 -5.84
CA ALA A 31 -8.61 0.12 -7.17
C ALA A 31 -8.21 1.55 -7.56
N THR A 32 -7.37 1.71 -8.59
CA THR A 32 -6.98 3.00 -9.15
C THR A 32 -7.38 3.10 -10.63
N ALA A 33 -7.25 4.29 -11.22
CA ALA A 33 -7.52 4.48 -12.64
C ALA A 33 -6.55 3.67 -13.56
N GLU A 34 -5.36 3.33 -13.06
CA GLU A 34 -4.38 2.52 -13.79
C GLU A 34 -4.58 1.00 -13.62
N GLY A 35 -5.49 0.58 -12.74
CA GLY A 35 -5.79 -0.80 -12.44
C GLY A 35 -5.81 -1.08 -10.94
N GLU A 36 -5.90 -2.35 -10.59
CA GLU A 36 -5.90 -2.79 -9.20
C GLU A 36 -4.49 -3.15 -8.74
N TYR A 37 -4.15 -2.72 -7.52
CA TYR A 37 -2.87 -3.01 -6.89
C TYR A 37 -3.06 -3.88 -5.65
N PHE A 38 -2.20 -4.86 -5.49
CA PHE A 38 -2.07 -5.63 -4.25
C PHE A 38 -1.14 -4.90 -3.28
N VAL A 39 -1.59 -4.72 -2.03
CA VAL A 39 -0.79 -4.13 -0.95
C VAL A 39 -0.55 -5.20 0.12
N PRO A 40 0.69 -5.69 0.29
CA PRO A 40 1.00 -6.67 1.33
C PRO A 40 0.90 -6.05 2.72
N HIS A 41 0.69 -6.90 3.73
CA HIS A 41 0.57 -6.50 5.13
C HIS A 41 1.69 -5.57 5.61
N SER A 42 2.94 -5.88 5.27
CA SER A 42 4.11 -5.07 5.63
C SER A 42 4.17 -3.68 4.97
N ALA A 43 3.26 -3.39 4.04
CA ALA A 43 3.26 -2.18 3.23
C ALA A 43 1.94 -1.39 3.32
N MET A 44 1.09 -1.69 4.30
CA MET A 44 -0.18 -0.98 4.56
C MET A 44 0.00 0.42 5.16
N ALA A 45 1.14 0.68 5.80
CA ALA A 45 1.51 1.98 6.38
C ALA A 45 0.42 2.64 7.27
N GLY A 46 -0.34 1.84 8.02
CA GLY A 46 -1.40 2.33 8.92
C GLY A 46 -2.65 2.85 8.20
N ALA A 47 -2.85 2.48 6.93
CA ALA A 47 -4.10 2.71 6.22
C ALA A 47 -5.17 1.71 6.67
N PHE A 48 -6.38 2.21 6.86
CA PHE A 48 -7.56 1.45 7.27
C PHE A 48 -8.43 1.10 6.08
N ASP A 49 -9.37 0.19 6.30
CA ASP A 49 -10.39 -0.12 5.29
C ASP A 49 -11.13 1.17 4.88
N GLY A 50 -11.35 1.33 3.58
CA GLY A 50 -12.02 2.50 2.99
C GLY A 50 -11.16 3.76 2.82
N ASP A 51 -9.93 3.79 3.35
CA ASP A 51 -9.08 4.98 3.22
C ASP A 51 -8.73 5.29 1.75
N LEU A 52 -8.73 6.56 1.39
CA LEU A 52 -8.17 7.03 0.12
C LEU A 52 -6.65 7.12 0.28
N VAL A 53 -5.90 6.31 -0.47
CA VAL A 53 -4.45 6.16 -0.30
C VAL A 53 -3.67 6.53 -1.56
N GLU A 54 -2.45 7.04 -1.35
CA GLU A 54 -1.44 7.17 -2.41
C GLU A 54 -0.49 5.97 -2.38
N LEU A 55 -0.23 5.38 -3.54
CA LEU A 55 0.55 4.15 -3.69
C LEU A 55 1.85 4.36 -4.47
N ALA A 56 2.90 3.63 -4.08
CA ALA A 56 4.09 3.45 -4.91
C ALA A 56 4.18 1.99 -5.39
N PRO A 57 4.16 1.73 -6.71
CA PRO A 57 4.41 0.38 -7.24
C PRO A 57 5.77 -0.16 -6.79
N ILE A 58 5.80 -1.39 -6.31
CA ILE A 58 7.03 -2.07 -5.87
C ILE A 58 7.70 -2.68 -7.11
N SER A 59 8.69 -2.00 -7.69
CA SER A 59 9.55 -2.61 -8.70
C SER A 59 10.69 -3.37 -8.02
N ARG A 60 10.80 -4.69 -8.22
CA ARG A 60 12.03 -5.40 -7.79
C ARG A 60 13.23 -4.89 -8.60
N LYS A 61 14.27 -4.43 -7.90
CA LYS A 61 15.60 -4.15 -8.48
C LYS A 61 16.11 -5.45 -9.11
N GLY A 62 16.28 -5.47 -10.43
CA GLY A 62 16.78 -6.64 -11.17
C GLY A 62 15.82 -7.22 -12.22
N ALA A 63 14.58 -6.73 -12.32
CA ALA A 63 13.75 -7.02 -13.49
C ALA A 63 14.33 -6.25 -14.69
N SER A 64 15.15 -6.94 -15.49
CA SER A 64 15.62 -6.46 -16.77
C SER A 64 14.41 -6.00 -17.60
N LYS A 65 14.66 -4.92 -18.34
CA LYS A 65 13.74 -4.27 -19.27
C LYS A 65 13.49 -5.24 -20.44
N GLY A 66 12.72 -6.29 -20.20
CA GLY A 66 12.49 -7.40 -21.13
C GLY A 66 11.07 -7.97 -21.03
N ASP A 67 10.55 -8.21 -19.82
CA ASP A 67 9.20 -8.75 -19.64
C ASP A 67 8.37 -7.86 -18.73
N GLY A 68 7.76 -6.83 -19.32
CA GLY A 68 6.99 -5.76 -18.65
C GLY A 68 5.73 -6.19 -17.89
N ARG A 69 5.58 -7.47 -17.56
CA ARG A 69 4.42 -8.04 -16.84
C ARG A 69 4.80 -8.93 -15.65
N ALA A 70 6.03 -9.44 -15.56
CA ALA A 70 6.39 -10.42 -14.53
C ALA A 70 6.98 -9.80 -13.25
N GLY A 71 7.72 -8.69 -13.37
CA GLY A 71 8.48 -8.10 -12.25
C GLY A 71 7.64 -7.41 -11.17
N ALA A 72 6.39 -7.03 -11.47
CA ALA A 72 5.48 -6.38 -10.52
C ALA A 72 4.57 -7.37 -9.77
N ARG A 73 4.44 -8.62 -10.25
CA ARG A 73 3.49 -9.62 -9.73
C ARG A 73 4.00 -10.42 -8.53
N ALA A 74 5.24 -10.17 -8.13
CA ALA A 74 5.95 -11.04 -7.21
C ALA A 74 5.78 -10.56 -5.76
N GLY A 75 4.77 -11.10 -5.09
CA GLY A 75 4.50 -10.87 -3.67
C GLY A 75 3.07 -11.24 -3.26
N ALA A 76 2.17 -11.35 -4.23
CA ALA A 76 0.79 -11.72 -3.99
C ALA A 76 0.59 -13.22 -4.18
N THR A 77 0.18 -13.91 -3.12
CA THR A 77 -0.31 -15.29 -3.14
C THR A 77 -1.83 -15.26 -2.98
N GLY A 78 -2.53 -16.31 -3.44
CA GLY A 78 -4.01 -16.36 -3.32
C GLY A 78 -4.72 -15.30 -4.18
N GLU A 79 -5.68 -14.57 -3.60
CA GLU A 79 -6.54 -13.60 -4.31
C GLU A 79 -5.77 -12.50 -5.05
N GLY A 80 -4.56 -12.14 -4.60
CA GLY A 80 -3.75 -11.13 -5.30
C GLY A 80 -2.86 -11.67 -6.41
N ALA A 81 -2.84 -12.99 -6.65
CA ALA A 81 -1.97 -13.61 -7.63
C ALA A 81 -2.19 -13.03 -9.04
N GLY A 82 -1.18 -12.33 -9.56
CA GLY A 82 -1.23 -11.71 -10.88
C GLY A 82 -1.41 -10.18 -10.88
N LEU A 83 -1.79 -9.59 -9.75
CA LEU A 83 -1.86 -8.14 -9.58
C LEU A 83 -0.46 -7.54 -9.31
N PRO A 84 -0.20 -6.30 -9.77
CA PRO A 84 1.01 -5.58 -9.42
C PRO A 84 1.02 -5.23 -7.92
N ALA A 85 2.15 -5.50 -7.26
CA ALA A 85 2.35 -5.12 -5.87
C ALA A 85 2.67 -3.63 -5.72
N ALA A 86 2.10 -2.98 -4.71
CA ALA A 86 2.37 -1.61 -4.33
C ALA A 86 2.51 -1.46 -2.81
N ARG A 87 3.07 -0.33 -2.37
CA ARG A 87 3.09 0.07 -0.96
C ARG A 87 2.34 1.36 -0.77
N VAL A 88 1.67 1.51 0.37
CA VAL A 88 1.05 2.78 0.77
C VAL A 88 2.16 3.77 1.12
N LEU A 89 2.10 4.95 0.50
CA LEU A 89 2.96 6.08 0.82
C LEU A 89 2.37 6.95 1.92
N ARG A 90 1.07 7.25 1.79
CA ARG A 90 0.30 8.05 2.74
C ARG A 90 -1.20 7.84 2.54
N VAL A 91 -1.95 8.16 3.59
CA VAL A 91 -3.40 8.31 3.53
C VAL A 91 -3.73 9.75 3.14
N ILE A 92 -4.53 9.90 2.09
CA ILE A 92 -5.01 11.18 1.57
C ILE A 92 -6.26 11.61 2.34
N ASP A 93 -7.19 10.67 2.52
CA ASP A 93 -8.43 10.90 3.25
C ASP A 93 -8.81 9.65 4.06
N ARG A 94 -9.31 9.86 5.28
CA ARG A 94 -9.66 8.79 6.22
C ARG A 94 -11.13 8.44 6.05
N ALA A 95 -11.43 7.16 5.87
CA ALA A 95 -12.83 6.71 5.90
C ALA A 95 -13.41 6.69 7.31
N HIS A 96 -12.55 6.57 8.32
CA HIS A 96 -12.94 6.48 9.72
C HIS A 96 -12.26 7.60 10.50
N ASP A 97 -13.04 8.61 10.92
CA ASP A 97 -12.59 9.72 11.78
C ASP A 97 -12.72 9.37 13.27
N THR A 98 -13.61 8.44 13.60
CA THR A 98 -13.92 7.97 14.96
C THR A 98 -13.73 6.46 15.04
N VAL A 99 -12.98 6.00 16.05
CA VAL A 99 -12.80 4.58 16.35
C VAL A 99 -13.39 4.28 17.73
N VAL A 100 -14.31 3.31 17.78
CA VAL A 100 -14.90 2.81 19.02
C VAL A 100 -14.28 1.46 19.36
N GLY A 101 -13.97 1.24 20.63
CA GLY A 101 -13.28 0.05 21.09
C GLY A 101 -13.34 -0.19 22.58
N ARG A 102 -12.80 -1.33 23.02
CA ARG A 102 -12.65 -1.65 24.44
C ARG A 102 -11.39 -0.96 24.97
N TYR A 103 -11.55 -0.20 26.05
CA TYR A 103 -10.42 0.39 26.74
C TYR A 103 -9.73 -0.65 27.64
N GLU A 104 -8.42 -0.80 27.48
CA GLU A 104 -7.56 -1.68 28.29
C GLU A 104 -6.44 -0.85 28.94
N VAL A 105 -6.21 -1.08 30.24
CA VAL A 105 -5.17 -0.38 31.00
C VAL A 105 -3.84 -1.09 30.80
N ALA A 106 -2.85 -0.38 30.27
CA ALA A 106 -1.50 -0.87 30.02
C ALA A 106 -0.47 0.16 30.52
N GLU A 107 -0.22 0.19 31.83
CA GLU A 107 0.61 1.22 32.48
C GLU A 107 1.96 1.44 31.74
N PRO A 108 2.34 2.70 31.45
CA PRO A 108 1.71 3.96 31.88
C PRO A 108 0.58 4.47 30.95
N PHE A 109 0.15 3.68 29.96
CA PHE A 109 -0.82 4.06 28.93
C PHE A 109 -2.17 3.36 29.09
N GLY A 110 -3.18 3.88 28.38
CA GLY A 110 -4.41 3.17 28.09
C GLY A 110 -4.50 2.90 26.60
N VAL A 111 -4.88 1.69 26.21
CA VAL A 111 -5.02 1.29 24.79
C VAL A 111 -6.50 1.12 24.49
N VAL A 112 -6.93 1.57 23.32
CA VAL A 112 -8.27 1.29 22.80
C VAL A 112 -8.14 0.16 21.79
N VAL A 113 -8.70 -1.01 22.12
CA VAL A 113 -8.82 -2.16 21.22
C VAL A 113 -10.04 -1.92 20.31
N PRO A 114 -9.88 -1.65 19.01
CA PRO A 114 -10.98 -1.36 18.09
C PRO A 114 -12.02 -2.49 18.08
N ALA A 115 -13.30 -2.13 18.01
CA ALA A 115 -14.37 -3.10 17.84
C ALA A 115 -14.38 -3.75 16.45
N ASP A 116 -13.87 -3.04 15.43
CA ASP A 116 -13.67 -3.58 14.09
C ASP A 116 -12.31 -4.31 14.02
N PRO A 117 -12.29 -5.64 13.76
CA PRO A 117 -11.07 -6.43 13.71
C PRO A 117 -10.15 -6.08 12.51
N ARG A 118 -10.62 -5.29 11.54
CA ARG A 118 -9.79 -4.83 10.41
C ARG A 118 -8.91 -3.64 10.73
N ILE A 119 -9.13 -2.98 11.87
CA ILE A 119 -8.33 -1.84 12.32
C ILE A 119 -7.19 -2.37 13.21
N PRO A 120 -5.92 -2.29 12.78
CA PRO A 120 -4.79 -2.69 13.62
C PRO A 120 -4.58 -1.69 14.77
N TYR A 121 -4.17 -2.19 15.94
CA TYR A 121 -3.92 -1.42 17.17
C TYR A 121 -2.69 -1.91 17.94
#